data_AF-A0A956JGX5-F1
#
_entry.id   AF-A0A956JGX5-F1
#
_cell.length_a   1.000
_cell.length_b   1.000
_cell.length_c   1.000
_cell.angle_alpha   90.00
_cell.angle_beta   90.00
_cell.angle_gamma   90.00
#
_symmetry.space_group_name_H-M   'P 1'
#
loop_
_entity.id
_entity.type
_entity.pdbx_description
1 polymer ?
#
loop_
_entity_poly.entity_id
_entity_poly.type
_entity_poly.pdbx_seq_one_letter_code
_entity_poly.pdbx_strand_id
1 'polypeptide(L)'
;MTTARRPIRRLLCANRGEIAIRVFRAATELGVRTVAIFSHEDRVHLHRYKADEAYMLPRDKSPVGAYLSIDAIIEIARLAEVDAIHPGY
;
A
#
# COMPACT_ATOMS: atom_id res chain seq x y z
N MET A 1 4.32 -13.24 26.30
CA MET A 1 2.94 -12.87 25.95
C MET A 1 2.73 -13.14 24.47
N THR A 2 2.03 -14.21 24.11
CA THR A 2 1.58 -14.42 22.72
C THR A 2 0.33 -13.59 22.51
N THR A 3 0.49 -12.37 21.97
CA THR A 3 -0.65 -11.60 21.48
C THR A 3 -1.38 -12.44 20.44
N ALA A 4 -2.69 -12.68 20.64
CA ALA A 4 -3.51 -13.34 19.64
C ALA A 4 -3.35 -12.61 18.30
N ARG A 5 -2.75 -13.30 17.32
CA ARG A 5 -2.41 -12.69 16.03
C ARG A 5 -3.73 -12.40 15.30
N ARG A 6 -4.07 -11.12 15.16
CA ARG A 6 -5.27 -10.72 14.42
C ARG A 6 -5.11 -11.16 12.96
N PRO A 7 -6.15 -11.74 12.34
CA PRO A 7 -6.09 -12.11 10.94
C PRO A 7 -5.92 -10.86 10.07
N ILE A 8 -5.00 -10.90 9.11
CA ILE A 8 -4.82 -9.83 8.12
C ILE A 8 -5.89 -10.02 7.04
N ARG A 9 -6.80 -9.07 6.91
CA ARG A 9 -7.85 -9.05 5.87
C ARG A 9 -7.59 -8.00 4.81
N ARG A 10 -6.93 -6.90 5.18
CA ARG A 10 -6.50 -5.81 4.28
C ARG A 10 -5.02 -5.50 4.46
N LEU A 11 -4.29 -5.42 3.34
CA LEU A 11 -2.86 -5.13 3.28
C LEU A 11 -2.58 -3.93 2.37
N LEU A 12 -1.92 -2.92 2.92
CA LEU A 12 -1.34 -1.82 2.12
C LEU A 12 0.10 -2.16 1.73
N CYS A 13 0.49 -1.95 0.48
CA CYS A 13 1.90 -1.96 0.11
C CYS A 13 2.44 -0.53 0.05
N ALA A 14 3.37 -0.20 0.94
CA ALA A 14 4.01 1.10 1.01
C ALA A 14 5.18 1.20 0.03
N ASN A 15 4.93 0.82 -1.22
CA ASN A 15 5.92 0.78 -2.30
C ASN A 15 5.21 0.95 -3.66
N ARG A 16 5.97 0.94 -4.75
CA ARG A 16 5.52 1.14 -6.13
C ARG A 16 6.04 0.03 -7.05
N GLY A 17 5.63 0.05 -8.31
CA GLY A 17 6.27 -0.77 -9.34
C GLY A 17 6.07 -2.28 -9.15
N GLU A 18 7.08 -3.06 -9.52
CA GLU A 18 6.98 -4.53 -9.58
C GLU A 18 6.86 -5.16 -8.20
N ILE A 19 7.49 -4.59 -7.17
CA ILE A 19 7.45 -5.14 -5.82
C ILE A 19 6.06 -4.98 -5.19
N ALA A 20 5.39 -3.85 -5.43
CA ALA A 20 4.00 -3.69 -5.03
C ALA A 20 3.11 -4.73 -5.71
N ILE A 21 3.29 -4.97 -7.02
CA ILE A 21 2.55 -6.01 -7.74
C ILE A 21 2.85 -7.41 -7.18
N ARG A 22 4.11 -7.71 -6.85
CA ARG A 22 4.52 -8.99 -6.27
C ARG A 22 3.85 -9.25 -4.91
N VAL A 23 3.73 -8.21 -4.08
CA VAL A 23 3.04 -8.24 -2.79
C VAL A 23 1.54 -8.44 -3.00
N PHE A 24 0.92 -7.68 -3.90
CA PHE A 24 -0.52 -7.80 -4.16
C PHE A 24 -0.89 -9.20 -4.65
N ARG A 25 -0.10 -9.81 -5.54
CA ARG A 25 -0.33 -11.20 -5.98
C ARG A 25 -0.36 -12.19 -4.81
N ALA A 26 0.62 -12.11 -3.91
CA ALA A 26 0.66 -12.98 -2.74
C ALA A 26 -0.52 -12.74 -1.79
N ALA A 27 -0.89 -11.47 -1.57
CA ALA A 27 -2.04 -11.12 -0.74
C ALA A 27 -3.35 -11.65 -1.35
N THR A 28 -3.56 -11.48 -2.65
CA THR A 28 -4.74 -12.00 -3.36
C THR A 28 -4.81 -13.53 -3.30
N GLU A 29 -3.70 -14.25 -3.48
CA GLU A 29 -3.62 -15.71 -3.34
C GLU A 29 -4.03 -16.19 -1.93
N LEU A 30 -3.82 -15.35 -0.92
CA LEU A 30 -4.20 -15.60 0.48
C LEU A 30 -5.61 -15.08 0.84
N GLY A 31 -6.37 -14.53 -0.12
CA GLY A 31 -7.68 -13.93 0.12
C GLY A 31 -7.64 -12.61 0.88
N VAL A 32 -6.49 -11.93 0.90
CA VAL A 32 -6.28 -10.63 1.54
C VAL A 32 -6.53 -9.51 0.55
N ARG A 33 -7.37 -8.54 0.92
CA ARG A 33 -7.66 -7.34 0.13
C ARG A 33 -6.44 -6.42 0.09
N THR A 34 -6.20 -5.81 -1.06
CA THR A 34 -4.96 -5.09 -1.37
C THR A 34 -5.19 -3.61 -1.55
N VAL A 35 -4.31 -2.79 -0.97
CA VAL A 35 -4.36 -1.33 -1.06
C VAL A 35 -3.03 -0.80 -1.59
N ALA A 36 -3.09 -0.04 -2.68
CA ALA A 36 -1.94 0.64 -3.25
C ALA A 36 -1.87 2.12 -2.83
N ILE A 37 -0.64 2.63 -2.74
CA ILE A 37 -0.37 4.07 -2.73
C ILE A 37 0.37 4.46 -4.01
N PHE A 38 0.18 5.69 -4.49
CA PHE A 38 0.88 6.17 -5.68
C PHE A 38 1.10 7.68 -5.66
N SER A 39 2.23 8.16 -6.19
CA SER A 39 2.45 9.60 -6.43
C SER A 39 1.64 10.07 -7.64
N HIS A 40 1.54 11.40 -7.84
CA HIS A 40 0.85 11.95 -9.01
C HIS A 40 1.49 11.52 -10.34
N GLU A 41 2.81 11.40 -10.35
CA GLU A 41 3.63 10.97 -11.49
C GLU A 41 3.38 9.49 -11.80
N ASP A 42 3.15 8.68 -10.77
CA ASP A 42 2.86 7.25 -10.89
C ASP A 42 1.37 6.93 -11.15
N ARG A 43 0.51 7.93 -11.40
CA ARG A 43 -0.94 7.71 -11.58
C ARG A 43 -1.30 6.75 -12.71
N VAL A 44 -0.39 6.53 -13.67
CA VAL A 44 -0.59 5.59 -14.78
C VAL A 44 0.22 4.29 -14.64
N HIS A 45 0.96 4.12 -13.54
CA HIS A 45 1.77 2.92 -13.32
C HIS A 45 0.92 1.70 -12.97
N LEU A 46 1.40 0.52 -13.38
CA LEU A 46 0.66 -0.73 -13.31
C LEU A 46 0.25 -1.14 -11.89
N HIS A 47 1.07 -0.88 -10.87
CA HIS A 47 0.79 -1.34 -9.50
C HIS A 47 -0.51 -0.76 -8.94
N ARG A 48 -0.84 0.49 -9.32
CA ARG A 48 -2.10 1.16 -8.96
C ARG A 48 -3.32 0.34 -9.39
N TYR A 49 -3.27 -0.27 -10.57
CA TYR A 49 -4.38 -1.05 -11.15
C TYR A 49 -4.36 -2.54 -10.76
N LYS A 50 -3.36 -2.97 -10.00
CA LYS A 50 -3.22 -4.35 -9.52
C LYS A 50 -3.67 -4.54 -8.08
N ALA A 51 -3.99 -3.45 -7.38
CA ALA A 51 -4.63 -3.49 -6.07
C ALA A 51 -6.15 -3.34 -6.19
N ASP A 52 -6.89 -3.78 -5.17
CA ASP A 52 -8.34 -3.63 -5.08
C ASP A 52 -8.75 -2.15 -4.88
N GLU A 53 -7.93 -1.41 -4.13
CA GLU A 53 -8.13 0.00 -3.80
C GLU A 53 -6.80 0.76 -3.95
N ALA A 54 -6.84 2.04 -4.33
CA ALA A 54 -5.62 2.83 -4.50
C ALA A 54 -5.81 4.30 -4.11
N TYR A 55 -4.84 4.84 -3.35
CA TYR A 55 -4.86 6.20 -2.83
C TYR A 55 -3.67 7.01 -3.32
N MET A 56 -3.93 8.26 -3.72
CA MET A 56 -2.87 9.17 -4.16
C MET A 56 -2.16 9.76 -2.94
N LEU A 57 -0.83 9.77 -2.95
CA LEU A 57 0.00 10.44 -1.95
C LEU A 57 -0.05 11.97 -2.14
N PRO A 58 0.28 12.76 -1.10
CA PRO A 58 0.32 14.21 -1.19
C PRO A 58 1.19 14.72 -2.35
N ARG A 59 0.71 15.76 -3.04
CA ARG A 59 1.35 16.36 -4.23
C ARG A 59 2.39 17.45 -3.91
N ASP A 60 2.46 17.87 -2.66
CA ASP A 60 3.34 18.92 -2.15
C ASP A 60 4.79 18.45 -1.98
N LYS A 61 5.06 17.16 -2.21
CA LYS A 61 6.38 16.54 -2.14
C LYS A 61 6.86 16.12 -3.53
N SER A 62 8.18 15.95 -3.66
CA SER A 62 8.75 15.30 -4.85
C SER A 62 8.19 13.87 -5.01
N PRO A 63 8.26 13.27 -6.20
CA PRO A 63 7.70 11.93 -6.44
C PRO A 63 8.27 10.90 -5.46
N VAL A 64 9.58 10.98 -5.15
CA VAL A 64 10.24 10.13 -4.15
C VAL A 64 9.83 10.52 -2.73
N GLY A 65 9.80 11.82 -2.43
CA GLY A 65 9.41 12.33 -1.11
C GLY A 65 7.98 11.94 -0.71
N ALA A 66 7.09 11.76 -1.68
CA ALA A 66 5.73 11.26 -1.46
C ALA A 66 5.74 9.85 -0.84
N TYR A 67 6.54 8.92 -1.37
CA TYR A 67 6.65 7.55 -0.83
C TYR A 67 7.45 7.46 0.47
N LEU A 68 8.21 8.50 0.82
CA LEU A 68 8.93 8.60 2.10
C LEU A 68 8.11 9.31 3.19
N SER A 69 6.88 9.70 2.88
CA SER A 69 6.00 10.42 3.80
C SER A 69 5.27 9.47 4.76
N ILE A 70 5.93 9.11 5.87
CA ILE A 70 5.38 8.18 6.88
C ILE A 70 3.98 8.61 7.33
N ASP A 71 3.78 9.88 7.71
CA ASP A 71 2.49 10.36 8.22
C ASP A 71 1.36 10.18 7.21
N ALA A 72 1.61 10.50 5.94
CA ALA A 72 0.63 10.34 4.87
C ALA A 72 0.30 8.87 4.60
N ILE A 73 1.30 7.99 4.65
CA ILE A 73 1.10 6.55 4.47
C ILE A 73 0.27 5.99 5.63
N ILE A 74 0.54 6.40 6.87
CA ILE A 74 -0.21 5.99 8.06
C ILE A 74 -1.64 6.54 8.03
N GLU A 75 -1.85 7.78 7.57
CA GLU A 75 -3.17 8.37 7.40
C GLU A 75 -4.00 7.59 6.38
N ILE A 76 -3.43 7.30 5.20
CA ILE A 76 -4.07 6.45 4.18
C ILE A 76 -4.36 5.05 4.73
N ALA A 77 -3.43 4.45 5.47
CA ALA A 77 -3.61 3.13 6.07
C ALA A 77 -4.80 3.11 7.05
N ARG A 78 -4.97 4.17 7.85
CA ARG A 78 -6.12 4.33 8.75
C ARG A 78 -7.42 4.56 7.98
N LEU A 79 -7.41 5.41 6.96
CA LEU A 79 -8.57 5.70 6.11
C LEU A 79 -9.06 4.44 5.36
N ALA A 80 -8.13 3.63 4.88
CA ALA A 80 -8.41 2.39 4.16
C ALA A 80 -8.61 1.18 5.10
N GLU A 81 -8.57 1.39 6.42
CA GLU A 81 -8.77 0.38 7.46
C GLU A 81 -7.92 -0.88 7.25
N VAL A 82 -6.61 -0.71 6.95
CA VAL A 82 -5.72 -1.85 6.70
C VAL A 82 -5.19 -2.46 7.99
N ASP A 83 -5.03 -3.78 7.99
CA ASP A 83 -4.51 -4.53 9.15
C ASP A 83 -2.98 -4.59 9.17
N ALA A 84 -2.35 -4.46 7.99
CA ALA A 84 -0.92 -4.57 7.83
C ALA A 84 -0.39 -3.67 6.70
N ILE A 85 0.90 -3.32 6.80
CA ILE A 85 1.65 -2.61 5.77
C ILE A 85 2.85 -3.47 5.37
N HIS A 86 3.03 -3.70 4.07
CA HIS A 86 4.22 -4.34 3.53
C HIS A 86 5.12 -3.28 2.88
N PRO A 87 6.36 -3.06 3.36
CA PRO A 87 7.23 -1.99 2.85
C PRO A 87 7.86 -2.33 1.49
N GLY A 88 7.87 -3.59 1.08
CA GLY A 88 8.62 -4.03 -0.09
C GLY A 88 10.08 -4.20 0.29
N TYR A 89 10.98 -3.62 -0.51
CA TYR A 89 12.41 -3.47 -0.20
C TYR A 89 12.80 -1.98 -0.20
#